data_AF-A0A7J4X4R1-F1
#
_entry.id   AF-A0A7J4X4R1-F1
#
_cell.length_a   1.000
_cell.length_b   1.000
_cell.length_c   1.000
_cell.angle_alpha   90.00
_cell.angle_beta   90.00
_cell.angle_gamma   90.00
#
_symmetry.space_group_name_H-M   'P 1'
#
loop_
_entity.id
_entity.type
_entity.pdbx_description
1 polymer ?
#
loop_
_entity_poly.entity_id
_entity_poly.type
_entity_poly.pdbx_seq_one_letter_code
_entity_poly.pdbx_strand_id
1 'polypeptide(L)'
;MTISFFQAGLIIGALVCALISMHMPRAWIWICAGAASFVISTMWARAGFEFPPAFTLLCDAMVSLSIYFFGRERWEDRLADIFRLSVFVSLVYLTGPITVFGMTIEFSHYVYVTILELINWLALILIGGTAVMDRVKGYENGFGHLWSRHFHRSNLAWRKARVNPPFTKVWK
;
A
#
# COMPACT_ATOMS: atom_id res chain seq x y z
N MET A 1 -26.08 2.48 4.75
CA MET A 1 -24.61 2.30 4.71
C MET A 1 -23.97 3.68 4.69
N THR A 2 -23.49 4.19 5.82
CA THR A 2 -22.84 5.51 5.88
C THR A 2 -21.35 5.34 5.60
N ILE A 3 -20.88 5.93 4.51
CA ILE A 3 -19.46 6.02 4.18
C ILE A 3 -18.87 7.08 5.11
N SER A 4 -17.84 6.75 5.88
CA SER A 4 -17.13 7.77 6.67
C SER A 4 -16.39 8.72 5.74
N PHE A 5 -16.18 9.97 6.17
CA PHE A 5 -15.38 10.94 5.40
C PHE A 5 -14.02 10.38 4.99
N PHE A 6 -13.40 9.58 5.86
CA PHE A 6 -12.14 8.91 5.60
C PHE A 6 -12.21 7.84 4.50
N GLN A 7 -13.24 7.01 4.50
CA GLN A 7 -13.47 6.02 3.44
C GLN A 7 -13.70 6.69 2.10
N ALA A 8 -14.50 7.75 2.06
CA ALA A 8 -14.72 8.53 0.85
C ALA A 8 -13.41 9.11 0.31
N GLY A 9 -12.56 9.66 1.20
CA GLY A 9 -11.25 10.18 0.86
C GLY A 9 -10.34 9.11 0.22
N LEU A 10 -10.23 7.93 0.84
CA LEU A 10 -9.42 6.84 0.30
C LEU A 10 -9.93 6.32 -1.05
N ILE A 11 -11.25 6.22 -1.23
CA ILE A 11 -11.85 5.83 -2.51
C ILE A 11 -11.50 6.84 -3.60
N ILE A 12 -11.68 8.14 -3.32
CA ILE A 12 -11.33 9.21 -4.27
C ILE A 12 -9.83 9.17 -4.58
N GLY A 13 -8.98 9.05 -3.55
CA GLY A 13 -7.53 8.95 -3.71
C GLY A 13 -7.11 7.75 -4.56
N ALA A 14 -7.73 6.58 -4.32
CA ALA A 14 -7.48 5.37 -5.08
C ALA A 14 -7.91 5.51 -6.55
N LEU A 15 -9.08 6.11 -6.81
CA LEU A 15 -9.57 6.38 -8.16
C LEU A 15 -8.65 7.35 -8.91
N VAL A 16 -8.25 8.44 -8.27
CA VAL A 16 -7.30 9.40 -8.85
C VAL A 16 -5.96 8.73 -9.16
N CYS A 17 -5.42 7.93 -8.23
CA CYS A 17 -4.19 7.19 -8.47
C CYS A 17 -4.32 6.16 -9.59
N ALA A 18 -5.46 5.47 -9.69
CA ALA A 18 -5.74 4.53 -10.76
C ALA A 18 -5.76 5.23 -12.13
N LEU A 19 -6.44 6.38 -12.25
CA LEU A 19 -6.48 7.18 -13.47
C LEU A 19 -5.09 7.67 -13.88
N ILE A 20 -4.29 8.16 -12.93
CA ILE A 20 -2.93 8.63 -13.21
C ILE A 20 -2.03 7.47 -13.65
N SER A 21 -2.21 6.29 -13.06
CA SER A 21 -1.38 5.10 -13.28
C SER A 21 -1.86 4.16 -14.39
N MET A 22 -2.80 4.58 -15.25
CA MET A 22 -3.29 3.78 -16.39
C MET A 22 -2.19 3.24 -17.32
N HIS A 23 -1.05 3.91 -17.41
CA HIS A 23 0.10 3.50 -18.22
C HIS A 23 1.02 2.50 -17.50
N MET A 24 0.79 2.23 -16.21
CA MET A 24 1.60 1.34 -15.38
C MET A 24 0.73 0.17 -14.87
N PRO A 25 0.60 -0.93 -15.62
CA PRO A 25 -0.31 -2.03 -15.26
C PRO A 25 0.04 -2.70 -13.92
N ARG A 26 1.31 -2.62 -13.48
CA ARG A 26 1.72 -3.09 -12.15
C ARG A 26 1.14 -2.26 -11.01
N ALA A 27 0.92 -0.96 -11.21
CA ALA A 27 0.28 -0.08 -10.22
C ALA A 27 -1.13 -0.58 -9.87
N TRP A 28 -1.89 -0.95 -10.90
CA TRP A 28 -3.27 -1.43 -10.76
C TRP A 28 -3.37 -2.67 -9.90
N ILE A 29 -2.46 -3.63 -10.07
CA ILE A 29 -2.42 -4.84 -9.25
C ILE A 29 -2.34 -4.47 -7.76
N TRP A 30 -1.48 -3.53 -7.40
CA TRP A 30 -1.26 -3.14 -6.02
C TRP A 30 -2.34 -2.19 -5.48
N ILE A 31 -2.90 -1.31 -6.31
CA ILE A 31 -4.08 -0.51 -5.96
C ILE A 31 -5.25 -1.44 -5.65
N CYS A 32 -5.50 -2.43 -6.51
CA CYS A 32 -6.56 -3.41 -6.29
C CYS A 32 -6.32 -4.26 -5.05
N ALA A 33 -5.08 -4.70 -4.80
CA ALA A 33 -4.73 -5.46 -3.61
C ALA A 33 -4.94 -4.65 -2.31
N GLY A 34 -4.49 -3.39 -2.28
CA GLY A 34 -4.71 -2.48 -1.15
C GLY A 34 -6.19 -2.16 -0.93
N ALA A 35 -6.93 -1.87 -2.02
CA ALA A 35 -8.37 -1.62 -1.96
C ALA A 35 -9.15 -2.86 -1.46
N ALA A 36 -8.80 -4.06 -1.94
CA ALA A 36 -9.40 -5.30 -1.47
C ALA A 36 -9.11 -5.54 0.02
N SER A 37 -7.85 -5.36 0.46
CA SER A 37 -7.48 -5.44 1.88
C SER A 37 -8.36 -4.52 2.74
N PHE A 38 -8.49 -3.26 2.33
CA PHE A 38 -9.29 -2.26 3.06
C PHE A 38 -10.78 -2.59 3.09
N VAL A 39 -11.36 -2.98 1.95
CA VAL A 39 -12.79 -3.30 1.86
C VAL A 39 -13.11 -4.53 2.70
N ILE A 40 -12.33 -5.61 2.58
CA ILE A 40 -12.58 -6.85 3.30
C ILE A 40 -12.41 -6.64 4.81
N SER A 41 -11.35 -5.94 5.25
CA SER A 41 -11.14 -5.65 6.68
C SER A 41 -12.23 -4.75 7.26
N THR A 42 -12.68 -3.73 6.52
CA THR A 42 -13.80 -2.88 6.91
C THR A 42 -15.12 -3.65 6.98
N MET A 43 -15.37 -4.54 6.02
CA MET A 43 -16.56 -5.40 6.01
C MET A 43 -16.57 -6.34 7.22
N TRP A 44 -15.42 -6.95 7.54
CA TRP A 44 -15.25 -7.80 8.73
C TRP A 44 -15.60 -7.05 10.02
N ALA A 45 -15.02 -5.85 10.19
CA ALA A 45 -15.28 -5.01 11.34
C ALA A 45 -16.76 -4.60 11.46
N ARG A 46 -17.42 -4.31 10.34
CA ARG A 46 -18.84 -3.90 10.30
C ARG A 46 -19.81 -5.05 10.52
N ALA A 47 -19.43 -6.26 10.13
CA ALA A 47 -20.23 -7.46 10.38
C ALA A 47 -20.27 -7.84 11.87
N GLY A 48 -19.47 -7.16 12.72
CA GLY A 48 -19.43 -7.42 14.16
C GLY A 48 -18.64 -8.67 14.52
N PHE A 49 -17.78 -9.16 13.62
CA PHE A 49 -16.90 -10.29 13.92
C PHE A 49 -15.83 -9.92 14.94
N GLU A 50 -15.37 -10.94 15.67
CA GLU A 50 -14.37 -10.79 16.71
C GLU A 50 -13.01 -10.37 16.17
N PHE A 51 -12.24 -9.69 17.03
CA PHE A 51 -10.87 -9.22 16.78
C PHE A 51 -10.63 -8.50 15.43
N PRO A 52 -11.36 -7.41 15.11
CA PRO A 52 -11.12 -6.66 13.87
C PRO A 52 -9.67 -6.25 13.59
N PRO A 53 -8.85 -5.81 14.58
CA PRO A 53 -7.46 -5.44 14.33
C PRO A 53 -6.58 -6.62 13.89
N ALA A 54 -6.87 -7.84 14.36
CA ALA A 54 -6.14 -9.04 13.95
C ALA A 54 -6.45 -9.39 12.50
N PHE A 55 -7.70 -9.22 12.08
CA PHE A 55 -8.08 -9.45 10.70
C PHE A 55 -7.49 -8.39 9.75
N THR A 56 -7.47 -7.12 10.15
CA THR A 56 -6.77 -6.05 9.41
C THR A 56 -5.28 -6.35 9.26
N LEU A 57 -4.63 -6.78 10.34
CA LEU A 57 -3.23 -7.21 10.31
C LEU A 57 -2.99 -8.30 9.28
N LEU A 58 -3.84 -9.33 9.25
CA LEU A 58 -3.72 -10.43 8.29
C LEU A 58 -3.85 -9.93 6.84
N CYS A 59 -4.82 -9.05 6.57
CA CYS A 59 -5.02 -8.49 5.24
C CYS A 59 -3.77 -7.69 4.77
N ASP A 60 -3.24 -6.83 5.64
CA ASP A 60 -2.06 -6.03 5.33
C ASP A 60 -0.79 -6.88 5.19
N ALA A 61 -0.65 -7.91 6.03
CA ALA A 61 0.43 -8.88 5.92
C ALA A 61 0.36 -9.66 4.59
N MET A 62 -0.83 -10.06 4.15
CA MET A 62 -1.02 -10.71 2.86
C MET A 62 -0.64 -9.79 1.69
N VAL A 63 -1.02 -8.51 1.74
CA VAL A 63 -0.61 -7.54 0.72
C VAL A 63 0.92 -7.36 0.72
N SER A 64 1.53 -7.16 1.89
CA SER A 64 2.97 -7.01 2.04
C SER A 64 3.74 -8.23 1.51
N LEU A 65 3.29 -9.45 1.85
CA LEU A 65 3.88 -10.70 1.37
C LEU A 65 3.71 -10.87 -0.14
N SER A 66 2.54 -10.51 -0.68
CA SER A 66 2.29 -10.55 -2.12
C SER A 66 3.27 -9.64 -2.86
N ILE A 67 3.50 -8.43 -2.35
CA ILE A 67 4.52 -7.53 -2.91
C ILE A 67 5.92 -8.11 -2.74
N TYR A 68 6.23 -8.71 -1.60
CA TYR A 68 7.54 -9.32 -1.37
C TYR A 68 7.84 -10.46 -2.36
N PHE A 69 6.87 -11.28 -2.74
CA PHE A 69 7.11 -12.39 -3.69
C PHE A 69 7.00 -11.98 -5.16
N PHE A 70 6.00 -11.16 -5.51
CA PHE A 70 5.69 -10.82 -6.91
C PHE A 70 6.25 -9.45 -7.35
N GLY A 71 6.70 -8.64 -6.40
CA GLY A 71 7.41 -7.39 -6.63
C GLY A 71 8.74 -7.58 -7.35
N ARG A 72 9.02 -6.72 -8.32
CA ARG A 72 10.19 -6.69 -9.20
C ARG A 72 10.88 -5.32 -9.22
N GLU A 73 10.17 -4.24 -8.90
CA GLU A 73 10.68 -2.87 -9.00
C GLU A 73 10.93 -2.27 -7.60
N ARG A 74 11.88 -1.34 -7.48
CA ARG A 74 12.27 -0.77 -6.16
C ARG A 74 11.15 -0.03 -5.46
N TRP A 75 10.26 0.63 -6.20
CA TRP A 75 9.11 1.29 -5.61
C TRP A 75 8.13 0.29 -4.96
N GLU A 76 8.07 -0.94 -5.48
CA GLU A 76 7.26 -2.01 -4.89
C GLU A 76 7.88 -2.48 -3.57
N ASP A 77 9.21 -2.51 -3.44
CA ASP A 77 9.85 -2.77 -2.14
C ASP A 77 9.45 -1.70 -1.10
N ARG A 78 9.41 -0.43 -1.50
CA ARG A 78 8.95 0.67 -0.62
C ARG A 78 7.47 0.54 -0.29
N LEU A 79 6.65 0.10 -1.23
CA LEU A 79 5.25 -0.19 -0.97
C LEU A 79 5.10 -1.32 0.04
N ALA A 80 5.91 -2.39 -0.07
CA ALA A 80 5.93 -3.47 0.91
C ALA A 80 6.32 -2.98 2.31
N ASP A 81 7.29 -2.06 2.42
CA ASP A 81 7.68 -1.43 3.68
C ASP A 81 6.54 -0.62 4.31
N ILE A 82 5.74 0.08 3.50
CA ILE A 82 4.54 0.81 3.97
C ILE A 82 3.51 -0.16 4.55
N PHE A 83 3.23 -1.29 3.89
CA PHE A 83 2.34 -2.32 4.45
C PHE A 83 2.95 -3.07 5.64
N ARG A 84 4.28 -3.18 5.75
CA ARG A 84 4.92 -3.68 6.99
C ARG A 84 4.70 -2.73 8.16
N LEU A 85 4.71 -1.42 7.90
CA LEU A 85 4.39 -0.43 8.91
C LEU A 85 2.94 -0.56 9.41
N SER A 86 1.97 -0.82 8.52
CA SER A 86 0.58 -1.04 8.95
C SER A 86 0.40 -2.33 9.76
N VAL A 87 1.11 -3.41 9.38
CA VAL A 87 1.20 -4.64 10.18
C VAL A 87 1.79 -4.35 11.55
N PHE A 88 2.89 -3.59 11.63
CA PHE A 88 3.52 -3.21 12.89
C PHE A 88 2.58 -2.40 13.78
N VAL A 89 1.88 -1.40 13.23
CA VAL A 89 0.88 -0.61 13.96
C VAL A 89 -0.24 -1.50 14.49
N SER A 90 -0.71 -2.47 13.71
CA SER A 90 -1.75 -3.41 14.14
C SER A 90 -1.25 -4.36 15.23
N LEU A 91 0.01 -4.81 15.17
CA LEU A 91 0.64 -5.58 16.25
C LEU A 91 0.72 -4.78 17.55
N VAL A 92 1.19 -3.54 17.48
CA VAL A 92 1.27 -2.64 18.65
C VAL A 92 -0.12 -2.39 19.24
N TYR A 93 -1.14 -2.22 18.41
CA TYR A 93 -2.50 -2.08 18.92
C TYR A 93 -3.01 -3.35 19.62
N LEU A 94 -2.70 -4.52 19.05
CA LEU A 94 -3.08 -5.82 19.63
C LEU A 94 -2.35 -6.15 20.94
N THR A 95 -1.16 -5.58 21.18
CA THR A 95 -0.47 -5.78 22.47
C THR A 95 -1.24 -5.20 23.66
N GLY A 96 -2.22 -4.32 23.42
CA GLY A 96 -3.07 -3.76 24.46
C GLY A 96 -2.34 -2.71 25.31
N PRO A 97 -2.89 -2.36 26.49
CA PRO A 97 -2.30 -1.37 27.38
C PRO A 97 -0.95 -1.86 27.91
N ILE A 98 0.09 -1.03 27.76
CA ILE A 98 1.44 -1.33 28.25
C ILE A 98 1.72 -0.44 29.45
N THR A 99 2.02 -1.05 30.60
CA THR A 99 2.41 -0.33 31.81
C THR A 99 3.93 -0.30 31.93
N VAL A 100 4.52 0.89 31.88
CA VAL A 100 5.97 1.08 32.03
C VAL A 100 6.22 2.15 33.09
N PHE A 101 7.00 1.81 34.14
CA PHE A 101 7.30 2.70 35.27
C PHE A 101 6.06 3.36 35.92
N GLY A 102 4.95 2.64 36.01
CA GLY A 102 3.70 3.14 36.60
C GLY A 102 2.86 4.02 35.68
N MET A 103 3.29 4.27 34.44
CA MET A 103 2.46 4.91 33.42
C MET A 103 1.84 3.84 32.53
N THR A 104 0.50 3.81 32.47
CA THR A 104 -0.25 2.97 31.52
C THR A 104 -0.47 3.76 30.24
N ILE A 105 0.13 3.29 29.14
CA ILE A 105 -0.11 3.87 27.82
C ILE A 105 -1.22 3.06 27.16
N GLU A 106 -2.39 3.68 27.01
CA GLU A 106 -3.52 3.09 26.28
C GLU A 106 -3.55 3.61 24.86
N PHE A 107 -3.57 2.69 23.90
CA PHE A 107 -3.69 3.04 22.48
C PHE A 107 -5.17 3.25 22.13
N SER A 108 -5.57 4.51 21.94
CA SER A 108 -6.94 4.83 21.53
C SER A 108 -7.28 4.21 20.18
N HIS A 109 -8.47 3.62 20.06
CA HIS A 109 -8.98 3.08 18.80
C HIS A 109 -9.01 4.13 17.69
N TYR A 110 -9.35 5.38 18.03
CA TYR A 110 -9.36 6.49 17.07
C TYR A 110 -7.98 6.77 16.49
N VAL A 111 -6.95 6.75 17.35
CA VAL A 111 -5.55 6.96 16.93
C VAL A 111 -5.09 5.82 16.03
N TYR A 112 -5.43 4.58 16.38
CA TYR A 112 -5.13 3.40 15.56
C TYR A 112 -5.70 3.51 14.14
N VAL A 113 -7.00 3.80 14.02
CA VAL A 113 -7.66 3.95 12.71
C VAL A 113 -7.05 5.10 11.91
N THR A 114 -6.82 6.25 12.55
CA THR A 114 -6.22 7.43 11.88
C THR A 114 -4.83 7.11 11.33
N ILE A 115 -3.98 6.41 12.10
CA ILE A 115 -2.63 6.04 11.65
C ILE A 115 -2.71 5.09 10.44
N LEU A 116 -3.57 4.07 10.47
CA LEU A 116 -3.74 3.17 9.33
C LEU A 116 -4.21 3.90 8.07
N GLU A 117 -5.11 4.87 8.21
CA GLU A 117 -5.56 5.68 7.09
C GLU A 117 -4.44 6.55 6.51
N LEU A 118 -3.60 7.16 7.36
CA LEU A 118 -2.42 7.88 6.91
C LEU A 118 -1.44 6.95 6.15
N ILE A 119 -1.28 5.71 6.62
CA ILE A 119 -0.44 4.72 5.94
C ILE A 119 -1.02 4.35 4.56
N ASN A 120 -2.34 4.17 4.45
CA ASN A 120 -3.01 3.95 3.16
C ASN A 120 -2.82 5.15 2.22
N TRP A 121 -2.89 6.38 2.73
CA TRP A 121 -2.56 7.57 1.94
C TRP A 121 -1.11 7.59 1.47
N LEU A 122 -0.15 7.22 2.33
CA LEU A 122 1.26 7.10 1.95
C LEU A 122 1.45 6.08 0.81
N ALA A 123 0.74 4.94 0.86
CA ALA A 123 0.76 3.95 -0.21
C ALA A 123 0.24 4.53 -1.54
N LEU A 124 -0.89 5.25 -1.50
CA LEU A 124 -1.45 5.91 -2.67
C LEU A 124 -0.53 7.00 -3.23
N ILE A 125 0.07 7.83 -2.38
CA ILE A 125 1.04 8.87 -2.79
C ILE A 125 2.25 8.23 -3.45
N LEU A 126 2.74 7.10 -2.93
CA LEU A 126 3.86 6.38 -3.53
C LEU A 126 3.51 5.86 -4.94
N ILE A 127 2.32 5.25 -5.10
CA ILE A 127 1.86 4.73 -6.39
C ILE A 127 1.59 5.87 -7.38
N GLY A 128 0.88 6.91 -6.95
CA GLY A 128 0.59 8.09 -7.76
C GLY A 128 1.85 8.85 -8.14
N GLY A 129 2.75 9.09 -7.20
CA GLY A 129 4.03 9.77 -7.42
C GLY A 129 4.93 9.03 -8.40
N THR A 130 5.00 7.69 -8.30
CA THR A 130 5.77 6.88 -9.26
C THR A 130 5.17 6.94 -10.67
N ALA A 131 3.85 6.90 -10.80
CA ALA A 131 3.16 7.06 -12.08
C ALA A 131 3.33 8.47 -12.69
N VAL A 132 3.26 9.54 -11.88
CA VAL A 132 3.51 10.91 -12.36
C VAL A 132 4.96 11.05 -12.84
N MET A 133 5.94 10.55 -12.09
CA MET A 133 7.35 10.62 -12.48
C MET A 133 7.64 9.85 -13.76
N ASP A 134 7.01 8.69 -13.97
CA ASP A 134 7.13 7.91 -15.22
C ASP A 134 6.58 8.70 -16.41
N ARG A 135 5.43 9.38 -16.22
CA ARG A 135 4.81 10.20 -17.25
C ARG A 135 5.63 11.46 -17.60
N VAL A 136 6.13 12.19 -16.61
CA VAL A 136 6.92 13.42 -16.82
C VAL A 136 8.20 13.12 -17.62
N LYS A 137 8.93 12.04 -17.26
CA LYS A 137 10.13 11.66 -18.01
C LYS A 137 9.84 11.06 -19.38
N GLY A 138 8.67 10.46 -19.56
CA GLY A 138 8.19 10.06 -20.89
C GLY A 138 8.09 11.25 -21.85
N TYR A 139 7.68 12.41 -21.36
CA TYR A 139 7.61 13.65 -22.16
C TYR A 139 8.99 14.25 -22.46
N GLU A 140 9.94 14.18 -21.52
CA GLU A 140 11.33 14.67 -21.75
C GLU A 140 12.06 13.90 -22.86
N ASN A 141 11.71 12.64 -23.10
CA ASN A 141 12.36 11.80 -24.12
C ASN A 141 11.70 11.83 -25.51
N GLY A 142 10.76 12.76 -25.76
CA GLY A 142 10.17 13.01 -27.08
C GLY A 142 8.82 12.35 -27.35
N PHE A 143 7.90 13.15 -27.92
CA PHE A 143 6.46 12.92 -28.08
C PHE A 143 6.04 11.80 -29.09
N GLY A 144 6.97 10.96 -29.56
CA GLY A 144 6.77 10.13 -30.77
C GLY A 144 6.42 8.65 -30.56
N HIS A 145 6.47 8.12 -29.34
CA HIS A 145 6.36 6.66 -29.10
C HIS A 145 5.15 6.23 -28.25
N LEU A 146 4.07 7.01 -28.31
CA LEU A 146 2.93 6.90 -27.40
C LEU A 146 2.15 5.57 -27.41
N TRP A 147 2.34 4.69 -28.40
CA TRP A 147 1.56 3.45 -28.50
C TRP A 147 2.37 2.15 -28.71
N SER A 148 3.58 2.19 -29.25
CA SER A 148 4.25 0.94 -29.68
C SER A 148 5.15 0.26 -28.64
N ARG A 149 5.33 0.83 -27.45
CA ARG A 149 6.19 0.23 -26.41
C ARG A 149 5.54 0.22 -25.02
N HIS A 150 4.48 -0.56 -24.89
CA HIS A 150 3.91 -1.03 -23.61
C HIS A 150 4.90 -1.80 -22.71
N PHE A 151 6.15 -1.98 -23.15
CA PHE A 151 7.18 -2.78 -22.46
C PHE A 151 8.51 -2.04 -22.21
N HIS A 152 8.57 -0.72 -22.39
CA HIS A 152 9.80 0.00 -22.05
C HIS A 152 9.88 0.20 -20.52
N ARG A 153 10.77 -0.57 -19.87
CA ARG A 153 11.23 -0.28 -18.50
C ARG A 153 11.87 1.10 -18.51
N SER A 154 11.23 2.09 -17.90
CA SER A 154 11.89 3.38 -17.76
C SER A 154 13.14 3.21 -16.89
N ASN A 155 14.23 3.89 -17.24
CA ASN A 155 15.48 3.88 -16.47
C ASN A 155 15.38 4.66 -15.14
N LEU A 156 14.16 4.95 -14.68
CA LEU A 156 13.90 5.63 -13.42
C LEU A 156 14.50 4.84 -12.26
N ALA A 157 15.19 5.53 -11.35
CA ALA A 157 15.78 4.93 -10.16
C ALA A 157 14.78 4.10 -9.35
N TRP A 158 13.50 4.46 -9.40
CA TRP A 158 12.39 3.79 -8.73
C TRP A 158 11.84 2.57 -9.48
N ARG A 159 11.96 2.52 -10.82
CA ARG A 159 11.58 1.37 -11.66
C ARG A 159 12.73 0.42 -11.98
N LYS A 160 13.94 0.73 -11.48
CA LYS A 160 15.06 -0.21 -11.45
C LYS A 160 14.64 -1.50 -10.74
N ALA A 161 15.34 -2.58 -11.09
CA ALA A 161 15.18 -3.85 -10.40
C ALA A 161 15.32 -3.65 -8.88
N ARG A 162 14.45 -4.34 -8.13
CA ARG A 162 14.49 -4.41 -6.67
C ARG A 162 15.90 -4.77 -6.17
N VAL A 163 16.27 -4.20 -5.04
CA VAL A 163 17.61 -4.43 -4.45
C VAL A 163 17.67 -5.82 -3.80
N ASN A 164 16.62 -6.17 -3.08
CA ASN A 164 16.57 -7.39 -2.27
C ASN A 164 15.65 -8.41 -2.94
N PRO A 165 16.14 -9.39 -3.73
CA PRO A 165 15.29 -10.44 -4.29
C PRO A 165 14.62 -11.26 -3.17
N PRO A 166 13.48 -11.91 -3.44
CA PRO A 166 12.86 -12.80 -2.46
C PRO A 166 13.80 -13.98 -2.18
N PHE A 167 13.79 -14.49 -0.95
CA PHE A 167 14.68 -15.58 -0.53
C PHE A 167 14.59 -16.80 -1.46
N THR A 168 13.41 -17.09 -2.01
CA THR A 168 13.19 -18.18 -2.97
C THR A 168 13.98 -18.07 -4.28
N LYS A 169 14.54 -16.90 -4.60
CA LYS A 169 15.33 -16.67 -5.83
C LYS A 169 16.83 -16.57 -5.58
N VAL A 170 17.28 -16.57 -4.32
CA VAL A 170 18.70 -16.43 -3.97
C VAL A 170 19.41 -17.79 -3.93
N TRP A 171 18.68 -18.87 -3.64
CA TRP A 171 19.23 -20.23 -3.45
C TRP A 171 19.05 -21.14 -4.67
N LYS A 172 19.09 -20.60 -5.89
CA LYS A 172 19.09 -21.36 -7.15
C LYS A 172 20.47 -21.33 -7.77
#